data_AF-A0A067JF37-F1
#
_entry.id   AF-A0A067JF37-F1
#
_cell.length_a   1.000
_cell.length_b   1.000
_cell.length_c   1.000
_cell.angle_alpha   90.00
_cell.angle_beta   90.00
_cell.angle_gamma   90.00
#
_symmetry.space_group_name_H-M   'P 1'
#
loop_
_entity.id
_entity.type
_entity.pdbx_description
1 polymer ?
#
loop_
_entity_poly.entity_id
_entity_poly.type
_entity_poly.pdbx_seq_one_letter_code
_entity_poly.pdbx_strand_id
1 'polypeptide(L)'
;MDSETASSVDEQVGAAGASVGAGADTRGRHRILAEVKRVEQEIKCLEEELEELEKTDNVSTICEELLRNVQISPDPLLSETIGPVNPLWDRWFEGPQESQGCRCWIL
;
A
#
# COMPACT_ATOMS: atom_id res chain seq x y z
N MET A 1 -10.13 -42.21 29.32
CA MET A 1 -11.55 -42.41 29.62
C MET A 1 -12.32 -41.53 28.66
N ASP A 2 -12.68 -42.21 27.59
CA ASP A 2 -13.15 -41.75 26.29
C ASP A 2 -14.58 -41.25 26.37
N SER A 3 -14.94 -40.29 25.51
CA SER A 3 -16.30 -40.15 25.01
C SER A 3 -16.26 -39.37 23.71
N GLU A 4 -15.92 -40.11 22.66
CA GLU A 4 -16.24 -39.82 21.28
C GLU A 4 -17.77 -39.77 21.14
N THR A 5 -18.31 -38.71 20.53
CA THR A 5 -19.72 -38.68 20.09
C THR A 5 -19.74 -38.67 18.57
N ALA A 6 -19.66 -39.88 17.99
CA ALA A 6 -19.97 -40.11 16.60
C ALA A 6 -21.49 -40.08 16.41
N SER A 7 -22.02 -39.01 15.81
CA SER A 7 -23.42 -38.97 15.37
C SER A 7 -23.51 -39.42 13.93
N SER A 8 -23.77 -40.71 13.76
CA SER A 8 -24.20 -41.35 12.51
C SER A 8 -25.68 -41.06 12.25
N VAL A 9 -26.02 -40.58 11.05
CA VAL A 9 -27.39 -40.73 10.51
C VAL A 9 -27.27 -41.10 9.03
N ASP A 10 -27.68 -42.33 8.75
CA ASP A 10 -27.86 -42.99 7.47
C ASP A 10 -28.68 -42.18 6.44
N GLU A 11 -28.33 -42.35 5.17
CA GLU A 11 -29.22 -42.12 4.03
C GLU A 11 -30.44 -43.04 4.12
N GLN A 12 -31.65 -42.51 3.90
CA GLN A 12 -32.69 -43.30 3.24
C GLN A 12 -33.61 -42.48 2.33
N VAL A 13 -33.66 -43.00 1.10
CA VAL A 13 -34.51 -42.75 -0.06
C VAL A 13 -35.99 -42.51 0.28
N GLY A 14 -36.62 -41.54 -0.41
CA GLY A 14 -38.08 -41.47 -0.46
C GLY A 14 -38.70 -40.28 -1.21
N ALA A 15 -39.33 -40.60 -2.35
CA ALA A 15 -40.45 -39.91 -2.99
C ALA A 15 -40.20 -38.65 -3.84
N ALA A 16 -40.52 -38.81 -5.13
CA ALA A 16 -40.76 -37.76 -6.09
C ALA A 16 -41.85 -36.79 -5.60
N GLY A 17 -41.48 -35.52 -5.42
CA GLY A 17 -42.36 -34.42 -5.08
C GLY A 17 -41.66 -33.09 -5.30
N ALA A 18 -41.82 -32.54 -6.51
CA ALA A 18 -41.49 -31.18 -6.95
C ALA A 18 -40.51 -30.35 -6.07
N SER A 19 -39.21 -30.40 -6.38
CA SER A 19 -38.24 -29.39 -5.92
C SER A 19 -38.00 -28.33 -7.01
N VAL A 20 -38.99 -27.47 -7.24
CA VAL A 20 -38.74 -26.16 -7.85
C VAL A 20 -37.92 -25.37 -6.83
N GLY A 21 -36.58 -25.49 -6.88
CA GLY A 21 -35.72 -24.73 -5.97
C GLY A 21 -34.27 -25.17 -5.78
N ALA A 22 -33.81 -26.28 -6.36
CA ALA A 22 -32.42 -26.74 -6.15
C ALA A 22 -31.33 -25.86 -6.81
N GLY A 23 -31.71 -24.97 -7.73
CA GLY A 23 -30.77 -24.10 -8.46
C GLY A 23 -30.49 -22.73 -7.85
N ALA A 24 -31.19 -22.33 -6.79
CA ALA A 24 -31.09 -20.97 -6.23
C ALA A 24 -30.12 -20.84 -5.04
N ASP A 25 -29.84 -21.95 -4.33
CA ASP A 25 -29.10 -21.92 -3.06
C ASP A 25 -27.57 -21.85 -3.24
N THR A 26 -27.05 -22.22 -4.41
CA THR A 26 -25.59 -22.18 -4.66
C THR A 26 -25.10 -20.75 -4.91
N ARG A 27 -25.87 -19.89 -5.58
CA ARG A 27 -25.46 -18.51 -5.89
C ARG A 27 -25.27 -17.68 -4.62
N GLY A 28 -26.15 -17.86 -3.63
CA GLY A 28 -26.04 -17.20 -2.33
C GLY A 28 -24.82 -17.70 -1.55
N ARG A 29 -24.59 -19.02 -1.52
CA ARG A 29 -23.45 -19.65 -0.85
C ARG A 29 -22.10 -19.18 -1.40
N HIS A 30 -21.93 -19.13 -2.72
CA HIS A 30 -20.68 -18.65 -3.32
C HIS A 30 -20.42 -17.17 -2.99
N ARG A 31 -21.47 -16.34 -2.98
CA ARG A 31 -21.34 -14.93 -2.58
C ARG A 31 -20.91 -14.80 -1.12
N ILE A 32 -21.55 -15.55 -0.22
CA ILE A 32 -21.20 -15.52 1.22
C ILE A 32 -19.75 -15.99 1.41
N LEU A 33 -19.34 -17.08 0.75
CA LEU A 33 -17.97 -17.58 0.83
C LEU A 33 -16.95 -16.58 0.28
N ALA A 34 -17.27 -15.86 -0.79
CA ALA A 34 -16.39 -14.84 -1.34
C ALA A 34 -16.21 -13.65 -0.37
N GLU A 35 -17.30 -13.20 0.26
CA GLU A 35 -17.22 -12.14 1.27
C GLU A 35 -16.44 -12.59 2.51
N VAL A 36 -16.66 -13.84 2.98
CA VAL A 36 -15.89 -14.41 4.09
C VAL A 36 -14.39 -14.43 3.75
N LYS A 37 -14.02 -14.96 2.58
CA LYS A 37 -12.62 -14.97 2.13
C LYS A 37 -12.02 -13.58 1.99
N ARG A 38 -12.81 -12.61 1.53
CA ARG A 38 -12.37 -11.21 1.42
C ARG A 38 -12.04 -10.64 2.80
N VAL A 39 -12.91 -10.86 3.77
CA VAL A 39 -12.71 -10.39 5.16
C VAL A 39 -11.55 -11.15 5.82
N GLU A 40 -11.42 -12.46 5.61
CA GLU A 40 -10.26 -13.23 6.10
C GLU A 40 -8.94 -12.69 5.56
N GLN A 41 -8.89 -12.33 4.27
CA GLN A 41 -7.72 -11.71 3.67
C GLN A 41 -7.44 -10.32 4.25
N GLU A 42 -8.49 -9.53 4.48
CA GLU A 42 -8.37 -8.21 5.10
C GLU A 42 -7.83 -8.30 6.54
N ILE A 43 -8.31 -9.26 7.33
CA ILE A 43 -7.80 -9.55 8.68
C ILE A 43 -6.30 -9.88 8.60
N LYS A 44 -5.92 -10.79 7.70
CA LYS A 44 -4.52 -11.18 7.54
C LYS A 44 -3.63 -9.98 7.15
N CYS A 45 -4.08 -9.13 6.23
CA CYS A 45 -3.34 -7.93 5.85
C CYS A 45 -3.16 -6.98 7.04
N LEU A 46 -4.21 -6.78 7.85
CA LEU A 46 -4.12 -5.91 9.03
C LEU A 46 -3.21 -6.49 10.12
N GLU A 47 -3.19 -7.81 10.30
CA GLU A 47 -2.26 -8.48 11.20
C GLU A 47 -0.80 -8.28 10.76
N GLU A 48 -0.52 -8.43 9.46
CA GLU A 48 0.81 -8.15 8.88
C GLU A 48 1.21 -6.67 9.06
N GLU A 49 0.30 -5.73 8.79
CA GLU A 49 0.55 -4.29 8.97
C GLU A 49 0.81 -3.93 10.44
N LEU A 50 0.09 -4.55 11.39
CA LEU A 50 0.33 -4.36 12.82
C LEU A 50 1.70 -4.88 13.25
N GLU A 51 2.13 -6.04 12.73
CA GLU A 51 3.46 -6.60 13.00
C GLU A 51 4.56 -5.64 12.51
N GLU A 52 4.39 -5.05 11.33
CA GLU A 52 5.34 -4.05 10.80
C GLU A 52 5.32 -2.75 11.62
N LEU A 53 4.15 -2.27 12.05
CA LEU A 53 4.03 -1.09 12.92
C LEU A 53 4.75 -1.28 14.25
N GLU A 54 4.69 -2.48 14.85
CA GLU A 54 5.41 -2.78 16.09
C GLU A 54 6.94 -2.73 15.92
N LYS A 55 7.44 -3.00 14.72
CA LYS A 55 8.87 -2.92 14.37
C LYS A 55 9.34 -1.50 14.04
N THR A 56 8.42 -0.54 13.84
CA THR A 56 8.81 0.84 13.47
C THR A 56 9.46 1.60 14.61
N ASP A 57 10.45 2.43 14.27
CA ASP A 57 11.12 3.30 15.24
C ASP A 57 10.24 4.50 15.64
N ASN A 58 10.62 5.13 16.76
CA ASN A 58 9.94 6.33 17.25
C ASN A 58 9.98 7.47 16.20
N VAL A 59 8.81 8.06 15.94
CA VAL A 59 8.65 9.17 14.99
C VAL A 59 9.58 10.33 15.31
N SER A 60 9.80 10.64 16.59
CA SER A 60 10.72 11.71 17.00
C SER A 60 12.14 11.49 16.48
N THR A 61 12.64 10.25 16.59
CA THR A 61 14.00 9.90 16.15
C THR A 61 14.11 9.96 14.64
N ILE A 62 13.14 9.40 13.92
CA ILE A 62 13.10 9.43 12.45
C ILE A 62 13.03 10.88 11.93
N CYS A 63 12.21 11.73 12.56
CA CYS A 63 12.11 13.14 12.18
C CYS A 63 13.40 13.91 12.42
N GLU A 64 14.11 13.66 13.53
CA GLU A 64 15.42 14.28 13.79
C GLU A 64 16.49 13.84 12.78
N GLU A 65 16.49 12.56 12.39
CA GLU A 65 17.37 12.05 11.35
C GLU A 65 17.06 12.68 9.98
N LEU A 66 15.78 12.71 9.60
CA LEU A 66 15.33 13.35 8.37
C LEU A 66 15.75 14.82 8.32
N LEU A 67 15.54 15.56 9.42
CA LEU A 67 15.92 16.96 9.49
C LEU A 67 17.43 17.15 9.32
N ARG A 68 18.24 16.31 9.97
CA ARG A 68 19.69 16.32 9.78
C ARG A 68 20.07 16.06 8.33
N ASN A 69 19.47 15.06 7.69
CA ASN A 69 19.75 14.73 6.29
C ASN A 69 19.41 15.87 5.33
N VAL A 70 18.26 16.52 5.52
CA VAL A 70 17.84 17.67 4.70
C VAL A 70 18.77 18.87 4.90
N GLN A 71 19.30 19.09 6.11
CA GLN A 71 20.17 20.22 6.41
C GLN A 71 21.63 20.05 5.96
N ILE A 72 22.09 18.82 5.69
CA ILE A 72 23.50 18.55 5.34
C ILE A 72 23.86 19.10 3.95
N SER A 73 22.93 19.08 2.99
CA SER A 73 23.19 19.53 1.62
C SER A 73 22.39 20.79 1.30
N PRO A 74 23.04 21.89 0.85
CA PRO A 74 22.32 23.07 0.38
C PRO A 74 21.52 22.72 -0.89
N ASP A 75 20.23 23.00 -0.88
CA ASP A 75 19.34 22.83 -2.04
C ASP A 75 19.21 24.15 -2.82
N PRO A 76 19.77 24.25 -4.03
CA PRO A 76 19.78 25.48 -4.83
C PRO A 76 18.40 25.94 -5.29
N LEU A 77 17.36 25.10 -5.18
CA LEU A 77 15.99 25.49 -5.50
C LEU A 77 15.30 26.20 -4.32
N LEU A 78 15.90 26.17 -3.13
CA LEU A 78 15.40 26.90 -1.98
C LEU A 78 15.88 28.35 -2.01
N SER A 79 14.97 29.27 -1.71
CA SER A 79 15.26 30.72 -1.67
C SER A 79 16.31 31.08 -0.61
N GLU A 80 16.45 30.24 0.42
CA GLU A 80 17.45 30.36 1.47
C GLU A 80 18.23 29.04 1.54
N THR A 81 19.45 29.04 1.01
CA THR A 81 20.36 27.90 1.13
C THR A 81 21.26 28.07 2.36
N ILE A 82 21.22 27.08 3.25
CA ILE A 82 22.19 26.98 4.35
C ILE A 82 23.46 26.37 3.77
N GLY A 83 24.44 27.20 3.45
CA GLY A 83 25.75 26.75 2.98
C GLY A 83 26.41 27.70 1.99
N PRO A 84 27.70 27.48 1.64
CA PRO A 84 28.34 28.24 0.59
C PRO A 84 27.65 27.98 -0.74
N VAL A 85 27.46 29.03 -1.54
CA VAL A 85 27.00 28.93 -2.93
C VAL A 85 27.90 27.93 -3.64
N ASN A 86 27.31 26.85 -4.17
CA ASN A 86 28.08 25.86 -4.92
C ASN A 86 28.19 26.34 -6.38
N PRO A 87 29.39 26.75 -6.84
CA PRO A 87 29.59 27.38 -8.15
C PRO A 87 29.38 26.41 -9.33
N LEU A 88 29.25 25.10 -9.08
CA LEU A 88 28.91 24.13 -10.12
C LEU A 88 27.44 24.23 -10.57
N TRP A 89 26.58 24.86 -9.77
CA TRP A 89 25.17 25.09 -10.09
C TRP A 89 24.95 26.24 -11.08
N ASP A 90 25.87 27.20 -11.13
CA ASP A 90 25.82 28.33 -12.07
C ASP A 90 25.76 27.83 -13.52
N ARG A 91 26.43 26.72 -13.82
CA ARG A 91 26.35 26.04 -15.13
C ARG A 91 24.94 25.58 -15.53
N TRP A 92 24.08 25.28 -14.56
CA TRP A 92 22.73 24.78 -14.81
C TRP A 92 21.66 25.88 -14.72
N PHE A 93 21.88 26.91 -13.91
CA PHE A 93 20.88 27.96 -13.65
C PHE A 93 21.20 29.33 -14.27
N GLU A 94 22.46 29.68 -14.54
CA GLU A 94 22.81 30.99 -15.14
C GLU A 94 22.68 31.01 -16.67
N GLY A 95 22.30 29.89 -17.30
CA GLY A 95 22.21 29.77 -18.76
C GLY A 95 23.59 29.76 -19.44
N PRO A 96 23.64 29.69 -20.78
CA PRO A 96 24.90 29.57 -21.51
C PRO A 96 25.80 30.80 -21.32
N GLN A 97 26.92 30.64 -20.59
CA GLN A 97 27.92 31.70 -20.34
C GLN A 97 28.57 32.22 -21.64
N GLU A 98 28.63 31.36 -22.66
CA GLU A 98 29.13 31.71 -23.98
C GLU A 98 28.02 31.62 -25.01
N SER A 99 27.23 32.69 -25.11
CA SER A 99 26.79 33.07 -26.44
C SER A 99 26.57 34.57 -26.46
N GLN A 100 27.18 35.24 -27.43
CA GLN A 100 26.44 36.28 -28.12
C GLN A 100 25.12 35.64 -28.56
N GLY A 101 24.09 35.74 -27.70
CA GLY A 101 22.84 35.05 -27.90
C GLY A 101 22.32 35.36 -29.30
N CYS A 102 22.03 34.33 -30.08
CA CYS A 102 21.31 34.54 -31.33
C CYS A 102 20.03 35.29 -31.01
N ARG A 103 19.87 36.49 -31.59
CA ARG A 103 18.65 37.32 -31.52
C ARG A 103 17.50 36.74 -32.34
N CYS A 104 17.41 35.42 -32.45
CA CYS A 104 16.33 34.76 -33.14
C CYS A 104 15.11 34.75 -32.22
N TRP A 105 14.13 35.59 -32.56
CA TRP A 105 12.81 35.57 -31.94
C TRP A 105 12.12 34.26 -32.38
N ILE A 106 11.66 33.47 -31.42
CA ILE A 106 10.76 32.35 -31.71
C ILE A 106 9.44 32.99 -32.15
N LEU A 107 9.06 32.75 -33.41
CA LEU A 107 7.77 33.14 -34.01
C LEU A 107 6.63 32.26 -33.49
#